data_AF-A0A7V6XPQ3-F1
#
_entry.id   AF-A0A7V6XPQ3-F1
#
_cell.length_a   1.000
_cell.length_b   1.000
_cell.length_c   1.000
_cell.angle_alpha   90.00
_cell.angle_beta   90.00
_cell.angle_gamma   90.00
#
_symmetry.space_group_name_H-M   'P 1'
#
loop_
_entity.id
_entity.type
_entity.pdbx_description
1 polymer ?
#
loop_
_entity_poly.entity_id
_entity_poly.type
_entity_poly.pdbx_seq_one_letter_code
_entity_poly.pdbx_strand_id
1 'polypeptide(L)'
;GKSFIERGCLPLEQRYIGNAKHFSEEEKKQLLNAYDENFHHLLITDPLYKQIENYDAVSKMQFIDLHTWLRGDILVKANRMAKAHSIDVRTPFLDQEVFEVATSLHLNHKVNNETTKVALREALKTIVPDHVQYRPKLGFPVPIRHWLKHELYDWAKELLTYENAGGRINTNYVLELFDEHCTGKKDNSRRLWTVLTFLLWYQIFIEKKEFEQIKRLMPI
;
A
#
# COMPACT_ATOMS: atom_id res chain seq x y z
N GLY A 1 -3.25 11.14 15.67
CA GLY A 1 -2.52 10.43 14.58
C GLY A 1 -1.84 11.45 13.69
N LYS A 2 -0.63 11.17 13.17
CA LYS A 2 0.27 12.16 12.52
C LYS A 2 -0.32 12.96 11.34
N SER A 3 -1.49 12.58 10.81
CA SER A 3 -2.20 13.30 9.73
C SER A 3 -3.64 13.69 10.13
N PHE A 4 -3.92 13.90 11.42
CA PHE A 4 -5.27 14.24 11.88
C PHE A 4 -5.79 15.54 11.27
N ILE A 5 -4.94 16.57 11.20
CA ILE A 5 -5.28 17.89 10.64
C ILE A 5 -5.56 17.77 9.13
N GLU A 6 -4.69 17.12 8.36
CA GLU A 6 -4.95 16.88 6.92
C GLU A 6 -6.28 16.15 6.67
N ARG A 7 -6.66 15.21 7.54
CA ARG A 7 -7.92 14.47 7.41
C ARG A 7 -9.16 15.29 7.74
N GLY A 8 -9.02 16.33 8.56
CA GLY A 8 -10.09 17.25 8.92
C GLY A 8 -10.22 18.45 7.97
N CYS A 9 -9.13 18.83 7.28
CA CYS A 9 -9.06 20.08 6.51
C CYS A 9 -9.16 19.90 4.98
N LEU A 10 -9.02 18.68 4.45
CA LEU A 10 -9.11 18.43 3.01
C LEU A 10 -10.35 17.58 2.66
N PRO A 11 -11.01 17.88 1.52
CA PRO A 11 -12.03 17.01 0.94
C PRO A 11 -11.53 15.58 0.79
N LEU A 12 -12.44 14.61 0.94
CA LEU A 12 -12.09 13.18 0.90
C LEU A 12 -11.33 12.83 -0.39
N GLU A 13 -11.83 13.38 -1.50
CA GLU A 13 -11.35 13.20 -2.87
C GLU A 13 -9.89 13.63 -3.03
N GLN A 14 -9.47 14.66 -2.31
CA GLN A 14 -8.11 15.20 -2.38
C GLN A 14 -7.11 14.48 -1.45
N ARG A 15 -7.59 13.68 -0.50
CA ARG A 15 -6.73 13.08 0.54
C ARG A 15 -6.74 11.56 0.57
N TYR A 16 -7.78 10.92 0.06
CA TYR A 16 -7.93 9.48 0.12
C TYR A 16 -7.60 8.83 -1.22
N ILE A 17 -6.45 8.17 -1.24
CA ILE A 17 -5.96 7.33 -2.35
C ILE A 17 -5.71 5.89 -1.89
N GLY A 18 -6.52 5.44 -0.92
CA GLY A 18 -6.30 4.17 -0.24
C GLY A 18 -4.99 4.13 0.56
N ASN A 19 -4.36 2.96 0.60
CA ASN A 19 -3.13 2.72 1.36
C ASN A 19 -1.83 3.18 0.65
N ALA A 20 -1.93 3.84 -0.50
CA ALA A 20 -0.80 4.12 -1.41
C ALA A 20 -0.05 5.45 -1.13
N LYS A 21 -0.49 6.29 -0.18
CA LYS A 21 0.18 7.57 0.11
C LYS A 21 1.50 7.34 0.89
N HIS A 22 2.62 7.26 0.18
CA HIS A 22 3.97 7.08 0.76
C HIS A 22 4.79 8.38 0.83
N PHE A 23 4.68 9.22 -0.20
CA PHE A 23 5.38 10.51 -0.34
C PHE A 23 4.36 11.63 -0.58
N SER A 24 4.59 12.80 0.00
CA SER A 24 3.91 14.03 -0.42
C SER A 24 4.49 14.55 -1.75
N GLU A 25 3.81 15.50 -2.40
CA GLU A 25 4.34 16.11 -3.63
C GLU A 25 5.68 16.84 -3.39
N GLU A 26 5.85 17.49 -2.23
CA GLU A 26 7.13 18.10 -1.84
C GLU A 26 8.24 17.07 -1.64
N GLU A 27 7.91 15.91 -1.06
CA GLU A 27 8.90 14.83 -0.92
C GLU A 27 9.23 14.18 -2.27
N LYS A 28 8.28 14.12 -3.21
CA LYS A 28 8.57 13.66 -4.59
C LYS A 28 9.53 14.59 -5.31
N LYS A 29 9.43 15.91 -5.13
CA LYS A 29 10.38 16.90 -5.68
C LYS A 29 11.80 16.66 -5.18
N GLN A 30 11.95 16.25 -3.92
CA GLN A 30 13.26 15.90 -3.36
C GLN A 30 13.75 14.53 -3.86
N LEU A 31 12.84 13.58 -4.05
CA LEU A 31 13.12 12.20 -4.45
C LEU A 31 13.48 12.06 -5.93
N LEU A 32 12.78 12.75 -6.84
CA LEU A 32 12.91 12.57 -8.29
C LEU A 32 13.79 13.67 -8.87
N ASN A 33 14.83 13.28 -9.62
CA ASN A 33 15.70 14.25 -10.31
C ASN A 33 14.98 14.98 -11.45
N ALA A 34 13.97 14.34 -12.04
CA ALA A 34 13.09 14.92 -13.07
C ALA A 34 11.64 14.86 -12.58
N TYR A 35 11.32 15.64 -11.55
CA TYR A 35 9.95 15.77 -11.06
C TYR A 35 9.09 16.54 -12.06
N ASP A 36 7.89 16.03 -12.31
CA ASP A 36 6.88 16.69 -13.15
C ASP A 36 5.57 16.76 -12.36
N GLU A 37 5.12 17.99 -12.11
CA GLU A 37 3.91 18.29 -11.33
C GLU A 37 2.62 17.85 -12.02
N ASN A 38 2.65 17.62 -13.33
CA ASN A 38 1.50 17.10 -14.07
C ASN A 38 1.21 15.64 -13.70
N PHE A 39 2.19 14.88 -13.19
CA PHE A 39 2.03 13.47 -12.81
C PHE A 39 1.68 13.30 -11.32
N HIS A 40 0.51 13.81 -10.94
CA HIS A 40 -0.02 13.67 -9.59
C HIS A 40 -1.07 12.54 -9.46
N HIS A 41 -1.31 12.08 -8.23
CA HIS A 41 -2.21 10.94 -7.97
C HIS A 41 -3.67 11.16 -8.42
N LEU A 42 -4.12 12.42 -8.48
CA LEU A 42 -5.48 12.77 -8.90
C LEU A 42 -5.79 12.38 -10.36
N LEU A 43 -4.77 12.21 -11.22
CA LEU A 43 -4.96 11.70 -12.58
C LEU A 43 -5.64 10.33 -12.59
N ILE A 44 -5.42 9.52 -11.55
CA ILE A 44 -6.00 8.19 -11.40
C ILE A 44 -7.33 8.25 -10.66
N THR A 45 -7.41 9.04 -9.58
CA THR A 45 -8.57 9.00 -8.68
C THR A 45 -9.71 9.92 -9.09
N ASP A 46 -9.47 11.06 -9.75
CA ASP A 46 -10.53 12.01 -10.12
C ASP A 46 -11.57 11.40 -11.06
N PRO A 47 -11.21 10.66 -12.12
CA PRO A 47 -12.20 10.00 -12.98
C PRO A 47 -13.05 8.97 -12.23
N LEU A 48 -12.52 8.37 -11.16
CA LEU A 48 -13.24 7.42 -10.32
C LEU A 48 -14.18 8.15 -9.36
N TYR A 49 -13.73 9.23 -8.72
CA TYR A 49 -14.57 10.01 -7.81
C TYR A 49 -15.77 10.65 -8.52
N LYS A 50 -15.62 11.10 -9.77
CA LYS A 50 -16.72 11.63 -10.59
C LYS A 50 -17.86 10.63 -10.81
N GLN A 51 -17.58 9.32 -10.79
CA GLN A 51 -18.61 8.28 -10.97
C GLN A 51 -19.47 8.07 -9.71
N ILE A 52 -19.00 8.54 -8.56
CA ILE A 52 -19.56 8.23 -7.24
C ILE A 52 -19.78 9.50 -6.40
N GLU A 53 -19.99 10.65 -7.05
CA GLU A 53 -20.14 11.95 -6.36
C GLU A 53 -21.21 11.91 -5.27
N ASN A 54 -22.32 11.21 -5.56
CA ASN A 54 -23.48 11.07 -4.69
C ASN A 54 -23.33 10.00 -3.59
N TYR A 55 -22.21 9.28 -3.52
CA TYR A 55 -22.01 8.23 -2.53
C TYR A 55 -21.62 8.85 -1.18
N ASP A 56 -21.97 8.15 -0.09
CA ASP A 56 -21.45 8.51 1.22
C ASP A 56 -19.92 8.32 1.29
N ALA A 57 -19.27 8.97 2.26
CA ALA A 57 -17.81 8.98 2.37
C ALA A 57 -17.20 7.56 2.48
N VAL A 58 -17.87 6.62 3.15
CA VAL A 58 -17.37 5.25 3.32
C VAL A 58 -17.49 4.47 2.02
N SER A 59 -18.64 4.57 1.36
CA SER A 59 -18.85 3.93 0.05
C SER A 59 -17.90 4.52 -1.01
N LYS A 60 -17.59 5.83 -0.96
CA LYS A 60 -16.54 6.44 -1.79
C LYS A 60 -15.17 5.80 -1.56
N MET A 61 -14.74 5.69 -0.31
CA MET A 61 -13.47 5.04 0.03
C MET A 61 -13.41 3.58 -0.45
N GLN A 62 -14.48 2.82 -0.23
CA GLN A 62 -14.58 1.43 -0.70
C GLN A 62 -14.48 1.34 -2.23
N PHE A 63 -15.17 2.21 -2.97
CA PHE A 63 -15.12 2.22 -4.43
C PHE A 63 -13.71 2.50 -4.95
N ILE A 64 -13.01 3.48 -4.37
CA ILE A 64 -11.62 3.78 -4.73
C ILE A 64 -10.72 2.59 -4.43
N ASP A 65 -10.84 1.98 -3.26
CA ASP A 65 -10.06 0.79 -2.90
C ASP A 65 -10.32 -0.38 -3.87
N LEU A 66 -11.57 -0.65 -4.27
CA LEU A 66 -11.90 -1.68 -5.26
C LEU A 66 -11.22 -1.43 -6.62
N HIS A 67 -11.21 -0.17 -7.08
CA HIS A 67 -10.70 0.20 -8.40
C HIS A 67 -9.20 0.53 -8.44
N THR A 68 -8.54 0.62 -7.29
CA THR A 68 -7.10 0.92 -7.21
C THR A 68 -6.38 -0.15 -6.41
N TRP A 69 -6.53 -0.14 -5.09
CA TRP A 69 -5.75 -0.94 -4.16
C TRP A 69 -6.03 -2.44 -4.24
N LEU A 70 -7.30 -2.86 -4.35
CA LEU A 70 -7.68 -4.26 -4.37
C LEU A 70 -7.07 -4.98 -5.58
N ARG A 71 -7.36 -4.49 -6.79
CA ARG A 71 -6.90 -5.07 -8.05
C ARG A 71 -5.44 -4.76 -8.39
N GLY A 72 -4.90 -3.64 -7.91
CA GLY A 72 -3.55 -3.17 -8.27
C GLY A 72 -2.46 -3.58 -7.28
N ASP A 73 -2.82 -4.00 -6.07
CA ASP A 73 -1.87 -4.30 -5.00
C ASP A 73 -2.15 -5.69 -4.38
N ILE A 74 -3.15 -5.79 -3.50
CA ILE A 74 -3.27 -6.95 -2.60
C ILE A 74 -3.59 -8.26 -3.34
N LEU A 75 -4.48 -8.24 -4.34
CA LEU A 75 -4.81 -9.44 -5.11
C LEU A 75 -3.65 -9.90 -5.99
N VAL A 76 -2.97 -8.95 -6.64
CA VAL A 76 -1.85 -9.24 -7.54
C VAL A 76 -0.71 -9.88 -6.77
N LYS A 77 -0.37 -9.35 -5.59
CA LYS A 77 0.68 -9.90 -4.73
C LYS A 77 0.36 -11.31 -4.28
N ALA A 78 -0.83 -11.53 -3.69
CA ALA A 78 -1.22 -12.85 -3.20
C ALA A 78 -1.21 -13.90 -4.33
N ASN A 79 -1.81 -13.56 -5.48
CA ASN A 79 -1.88 -14.45 -6.63
C ASN A 79 -0.51 -14.75 -7.25
N ARG A 80 0.36 -13.74 -7.45
CA ARG A 80 1.70 -13.96 -8.03
C ARG A 80 2.58 -14.80 -7.13
N MET A 81 2.58 -14.53 -5.82
CA MET A 81 3.36 -15.30 -4.85
C MET A 81 2.88 -16.75 -4.77
N ALA A 82 1.57 -16.98 -4.74
CA ALA A 82 1.02 -18.33 -4.70
C ALA A 82 1.33 -19.13 -5.98
N LYS A 83 1.13 -18.52 -7.16
CA LYS A 83 1.43 -19.16 -8.45
C LYS A 83 2.91 -19.51 -8.62
N ALA A 84 3.81 -18.70 -8.07
CA ALA A 84 5.24 -19.01 -8.05
C ALA A 84 5.58 -20.31 -7.30
N HIS A 85 4.69 -20.77 -6.43
CA HIS A 85 4.81 -22.02 -5.66
C HIS A 85 3.73 -23.05 -6.01
N SER A 86 3.08 -22.93 -7.18
CA SER A 86 2.00 -23.82 -7.61
C SER A 86 0.83 -23.91 -6.62
N ILE A 87 0.60 -22.86 -5.83
CA ILE A 87 -0.54 -22.73 -4.91
C ILE A 87 -1.62 -21.90 -5.59
N ASP A 88 -2.87 -22.36 -5.48
CA ASP A 88 -4.04 -21.61 -5.91
C ASP A 88 -4.72 -20.94 -4.71
N VAL A 89 -4.81 -19.60 -4.71
CA VAL A 89 -5.43 -18.83 -3.62
C VAL A 89 -6.84 -18.45 -4.02
N ARG A 90 -7.81 -18.76 -3.15
CA ARG A 90 -9.21 -18.36 -3.31
C ARG A 90 -9.53 -17.15 -2.43
N THR A 91 -10.42 -16.30 -2.93
CA THR A 91 -10.88 -15.08 -2.24
C THR A 91 -12.41 -15.10 -2.06
N PRO A 92 -12.96 -15.88 -1.10
CA PRO A 92 -14.41 -16.06 -0.96
C PRO A 92 -15.19 -14.75 -0.76
N PHE A 93 -14.58 -13.74 -0.14
CA PHE A 93 -15.21 -12.42 0.03
C PHE A 93 -15.38 -11.62 -1.27
N LEU A 94 -14.77 -12.07 -2.38
CA LEU A 94 -14.95 -11.50 -3.71
C LEU A 94 -15.83 -12.38 -4.60
N ASP A 95 -16.45 -13.39 -4.03
CA ASP A 95 -17.50 -14.14 -4.72
C ASP A 95 -18.64 -13.19 -5.12
N GLN A 96 -19.25 -13.44 -6.28
CA GLN A 96 -20.27 -12.55 -6.83
C GLN A 96 -21.50 -12.48 -5.92
N GLU A 97 -21.95 -13.61 -5.36
CA GLU A 97 -23.13 -13.64 -4.48
C GLU A 97 -22.87 -12.88 -3.18
N VAL A 98 -21.66 -13.04 -2.63
CA VAL A 98 -21.23 -12.28 -1.44
C VAL A 98 -21.17 -10.79 -1.74
N PHE A 99 -20.64 -10.41 -2.91
CA PHE A 99 -20.53 -9.02 -3.33
C PHE A 99 -21.90 -8.38 -3.57
N GLU A 100 -22.84 -9.08 -4.20
CA GLU A 100 -24.22 -8.63 -4.41
C GLU A 100 -24.88 -8.28 -3.07
N VAL A 101 -24.78 -9.17 -2.07
CA VAL A 101 -25.28 -8.86 -0.71
C VAL A 101 -24.53 -7.66 -0.12
N ALA A 102 -23.20 -7.61 -0.22
CA ALA A 102 -22.41 -6.54 0.38
C ALA A 102 -22.73 -5.14 -0.21
N THR A 103 -23.06 -5.06 -1.50
CA THR A 103 -23.44 -3.80 -2.17
C THR A 103 -24.82 -3.30 -1.75
N SER A 104 -25.71 -4.19 -1.31
CA SER A 104 -27.05 -3.82 -0.80
C SER A 104 -27.03 -3.23 0.60
N LEU A 105 -25.93 -3.36 1.34
CA LEU A 105 -25.84 -2.93 2.74
C LEU A 105 -25.86 -1.41 2.89
N HIS A 106 -26.74 -0.92 3.77
CA HIS A 106 -26.73 0.47 4.24
C HIS A 106 -25.47 0.78 5.09
N LEU A 107 -25.15 2.06 5.22
CA LEU A 107 -23.94 2.52 5.92
C LEU A 107 -23.83 2.00 7.37
N ASN A 108 -24.93 2.03 8.12
CA ASN A 108 -25.02 1.54 9.50
C ASN A 108 -24.77 0.02 9.63
N HIS A 109 -24.99 -0.75 8.56
CA HIS A 109 -24.65 -2.18 8.50
C HIS A 109 -23.16 -2.41 8.21
N LYS A 110 -22.45 -1.41 7.70
CA LYS A 110 -21.01 -1.48 7.40
C LYS A 110 -20.18 -0.97 8.58
N VAL A 111 -20.57 0.16 9.15
CA VAL A 111 -19.85 0.86 10.23
C VAL A 111 -20.81 1.64 11.12
N ASN A 112 -20.48 1.72 12.40
CA ASN A 112 -21.12 2.61 13.36
C ASN A 112 -20.05 3.25 14.27
N ASN A 113 -20.48 3.96 15.31
CA ASN A 113 -19.57 4.65 16.24
C ASN A 113 -18.69 3.69 17.06
N GLU A 114 -19.07 2.43 17.19
CA GLU A 114 -18.41 1.44 18.04
C GLU A 114 -17.49 0.51 17.25
N THR A 115 -17.90 0.10 16.04
CA THR A 115 -17.20 -0.93 15.29
C THR A 115 -17.40 -0.83 13.78
N THR A 116 -16.55 -1.59 13.07
CA THR A 116 -16.64 -1.82 11.63
C THR A 116 -17.06 -3.27 11.38
N LYS A 117 -17.53 -3.53 10.16
CA LYS A 117 -17.99 -4.84 9.70
C LYS A 117 -19.22 -5.33 10.49
N VAL A 118 -20.15 -4.43 10.82
CA VAL A 118 -21.29 -4.70 11.70
C VAL A 118 -22.09 -5.92 11.24
N ALA A 119 -22.60 -5.93 10.01
CA ALA A 119 -23.36 -7.05 9.47
C ALA A 119 -22.56 -8.35 9.39
N LEU A 120 -21.27 -8.28 9.02
CA LEU A 120 -20.41 -9.46 8.97
C LEU A 120 -20.16 -10.06 10.37
N ARG A 121 -19.96 -9.21 11.38
CA ARG A 121 -19.78 -9.67 12.76
C ARG A 121 -21.06 -10.29 13.32
N GLU A 122 -22.22 -9.75 12.96
CA GLU A 122 -23.51 -10.33 13.36
C GLU A 122 -23.76 -11.67 12.67
N ALA A 123 -23.52 -11.75 11.36
CA ALA A 123 -23.69 -12.98 10.59
C ALA A 123 -22.78 -14.13 11.07
N LEU A 124 -21.62 -13.83 11.64
CA LEU A 124 -20.66 -14.83 12.14
C LEU A 124 -20.80 -15.12 13.65
N LYS A 125 -21.73 -14.47 14.36
CA LYS A 125 -21.85 -14.55 15.82
C LYS A 125 -22.01 -15.96 16.36
N THR A 126 -22.67 -16.84 15.62
CA THR A 126 -22.89 -18.25 16.00
C THR A 126 -21.85 -19.21 15.41
N ILE A 127 -20.93 -18.71 14.58
CA ILE A 127 -19.95 -19.50 13.83
C ILE A 127 -18.56 -19.40 14.48
N VAL A 128 -18.18 -18.21 14.98
CA VAL A 128 -16.87 -17.98 15.60
C VAL A 128 -16.99 -17.67 17.09
N PRO A 129 -16.00 -18.03 17.93
CA PRO A 129 -16.02 -17.68 19.35
C PRO A 129 -16.01 -16.16 19.58
N ASP A 130 -16.60 -15.71 20.70
CA ASP A 130 -16.69 -14.30 21.09
C ASP A 130 -15.34 -13.56 21.02
N HIS A 131 -14.26 -14.20 21.47
CA HIS A 131 -12.93 -13.58 21.45
C HIS A 131 -12.42 -13.27 20.02
N VAL A 132 -12.89 -14.00 19.00
CA VAL A 132 -12.65 -13.69 17.58
C VAL A 132 -13.62 -12.61 17.11
N GLN A 133 -14.89 -12.73 17.49
CA GLN A 133 -15.96 -11.82 17.09
C GLN A 133 -15.71 -10.38 17.55
N TYR A 134 -15.13 -10.18 18.74
CA TYR A 134 -14.85 -8.86 19.30
C TYR A 134 -13.38 -8.44 19.14
N ARG A 135 -12.57 -9.26 18.46
CA ARG A 135 -11.15 -8.95 18.25
C ARG A 135 -11.00 -7.62 17.50
N PRO A 136 -10.12 -6.72 17.98
CA PRO A 136 -9.73 -5.54 17.24
C PRO A 136 -9.15 -5.91 15.87
N LYS A 137 -9.40 -5.07 14.85
CA LYS A 137 -8.83 -5.28 13.52
C LYS A 137 -7.31 -5.20 13.61
N LEU A 138 -6.65 -6.32 13.34
CA LEU A 138 -5.20 -6.39 13.18
C LEU A 138 -4.89 -6.58 11.69
N GLY A 139 -3.97 -5.77 11.16
CA GLY A 139 -3.44 -5.99 9.82
C GLY A 139 -2.46 -7.16 9.78
N PHE A 140 -1.84 -7.36 8.63
CA PHE A 140 -0.71 -8.27 8.46
C PHE A 140 0.57 -7.42 8.31
N PRO A 141 1.15 -6.88 9.41
CA PRO A 141 2.32 -6.04 9.29
C PRO A 141 3.50 -6.89 8.83
N VAL A 142 4.11 -6.49 7.71
CA VAL A 142 5.40 -7.03 7.29
C VAL A 142 6.49 -6.28 8.07
N PRO A 143 7.46 -6.96 8.70
CA PRO A 143 8.44 -6.33 9.58
C PRO A 143 9.56 -5.59 8.82
N ILE A 144 9.22 -4.89 7.74
CA ILE A 144 10.15 -4.12 6.90
C ILE A 144 10.97 -3.12 7.74
N ARG A 145 10.35 -2.50 8.75
CA ARG A 145 11.03 -1.60 9.69
C ARG A 145 12.19 -2.27 10.43
N HIS A 146 12.05 -3.55 10.77
CA HIS A 146 13.11 -4.31 11.42
C HIS A 146 14.13 -4.74 10.38
N TRP A 147 13.67 -5.34 9.28
CA TRP A 147 14.52 -5.85 8.23
C TRP A 147 15.49 -4.81 7.66
N LEU A 148 15.02 -3.61 7.34
CA LEU A 148 15.88 -2.56 6.78
C LEU A 148 16.97 -2.05 7.75
N LYS A 149 16.83 -2.32 9.05
CA LYS A 149 17.84 -1.98 10.07
C LYS A 149 18.83 -3.11 10.32
N HIS A 150 18.49 -4.32 9.90
CA HIS A 150 19.19 -5.53 10.27
C HIS A 150 19.38 -6.41 9.04
N GLU A 151 18.53 -7.42 8.83
CA GLU A 151 18.74 -8.48 7.84
C GLU A 151 18.92 -7.93 6.41
N LEU A 152 18.15 -6.90 6.05
CA LEU A 152 18.16 -6.27 4.73
C LEU A 152 19.00 -4.98 4.67
N TYR A 153 19.78 -4.65 5.71
CA TYR A 153 20.52 -3.38 5.76
C TYR A 153 21.52 -3.26 4.60
N ASP A 154 22.45 -4.22 4.49
CA ASP A 154 23.52 -4.17 3.48
C ASP A 154 22.94 -4.23 2.06
N TRP A 155 21.97 -5.13 1.86
CA TRP A 155 21.22 -5.25 0.60
C TRP A 155 20.58 -3.93 0.18
N ALA A 156 19.83 -3.30 1.09
CA ALA A 156 19.15 -2.06 0.80
C ALA A 156 20.15 -0.94 0.50
N LYS A 157 21.23 -0.85 1.28
CA LYS A 157 22.28 0.16 1.08
C LYS A 157 22.98 -0.01 -0.28
N GLU A 158 23.32 -1.24 -0.66
CA GLU A 158 23.93 -1.52 -1.95
C GLU A 158 23.00 -1.14 -3.11
N LEU A 159 21.73 -1.56 -3.05
CA LEU A 159 20.76 -1.23 -4.09
C LEU A 159 20.51 0.29 -4.20
N LEU A 160 20.53 1.01 -3.08
CA LEU A 160 20.36 2.46 -3.04
C LEU A 160 21.59 3.23 -3.54
N THR A 161 22.78 2.63 -3.51
CA THR A 161 24.03 3.28 -3.95
C THR A 161 24.40 2.95 -5.39
N TYR A 162 23.87 1.86 -5.94
CA TYR A 162 24.04 1.49 -7.35
C TYR A 162 23.37 2.50 -8.30
N GLU A 163 24.06 2.91 -9.38
CA GLU A 163 23.56 3.87 -10.40
C GLU A 163 22.05 3.75 -10.63
N ASN A 164 21.31 4.70 -10.04
CA ASN A 164 19.92 4.49 -9.67
C ASN A 164 19.01 4.76 -10.87
N ALA A 165 18.42 3.73 -11.45
CA ALA A 165 17.34 3.85 -12.42
C ALA A 165 17.62 4.86 -13.57
N GLY A 166 18.84 4.86 -14.09
CA GLY A 166 19.30 5.81 -15.11
C GLY A 166 19.22 7.28 -14.66
N GLY A 167 19.56 7.57 -13.40
CA GLY A 167 19.61 8.92 -12.84
C GLY A 167 18.24 9.53 -12.48
N ARG A 168 17.19 8.72 -12.30
CA ARG A 168 15.83 9.22 -12.00
C ARG A 168 15.60 9.54 -10.53
N ILE A 169 16.33 8.86 -9.65
CA ILE A 169 16.19 8.98 -8.19
C ILE A 169 17.36 9.82 -7.65
N ASN A 170 17.06 10.75 -6.76
CA ASN A 170 18.05 11.49 -6.00
C ASN A 170 18.65 10.58 -4.93
N THR A 171 19.79 9.96 -5.26
CA THR A 171 20.51 9.02 -4.38
C THR A 171 20.81 9.62 -3.02
N ASN A 172 21.27 10.88 -2.96
CA ASN A 172 21.63 11.55 -1.72
C ASN A 172 20.43 11.67 -0.77
N TYR A 173 19.28 12.10 -1.30
CA TYR A 173 18.05 12.21 -0.52
C TYR A 173 17.59 10.84 0.02
N VAL A 174 17.67 9.79 -0.79
CA VAL A 174 17.23 8.46 -0.33
C VAL A 174 18.19 7.87 0.69
N LEU A 175 19.50 8.10 0.56
CA LEU A 175 20.48 7.69 1.56
C LEU A 175 20.28 8.44 2.89
N GLU A 176 19.91 9.72 2.86
CA GLU A 176 19.50 10.44 4.07
C GLU A 176 18.30 9.76 4.72
N LEU A 177 17.23 9.46 3.96
CA LEU A 177 16.06 8.76 4.49
C LEU A 177 16.42 7.39 5.08
N PHE A 178 17.38 6.69 4.47
CA PHE A 178 17.88 5.40 4.91
C PHE A 178 18.64 5.51 6.24
N ASP A 179 19.54 6.47 6.35
CA ASP A 179 20.29 6.73 7.58
C ASP A 179 19.38 7.17 8.73
N GLU A 180 18.43 8.07 8.47
CA GLU A 180 17.41 8.45 9.45
C GLU A 180 16.60 7.25 9.95
N HIS A 181 16.32 6.30 9.07
CA HIS A 181 15.61 5.08 9.42
C HIS A 181 16.43 4.18 10.30
N CYS A 182 17.66 3.89 9.88
CA CYS A 182 18.55 2.94 10.54
C CYS A 182 18.92 3.44 11.93
N THR A 183 19.30 4.72 12.06
CA THR A 183 19.59 5.39 13.34
C THR A 183 18.37 5.59 14.23
N GLY A 184 17.16 5.42 13.71
CA GLY A 184 15.91 5.53 14.49
C GLY A 184 15.39 6.96 14.64
N LYS A 185 16.01 7.95 13.98
CA LYS A 185 15.53 9.35 13.94
C LYS A 185 14.11 9.45 13.36
N LYS A 186 13.80 8.68 12.31
CA LYS A 186 12.47 8.69 11.67
C LYS A 186 12.11 7.32 11.07
N ASP A 187 10.83 6.94 11.13
CA ASP A 187 10.38 5.74 10.44
C ASP A 187 10.11 6.03 8.95
N ASN A 188 11.12 5.78 8.11
CA ASN A 188 11.03 5.88 6.65
C ASN A 188 10.82 4.50 5.96
N SER A 189 10.49 3.43 6.69
CA SER A 189 10.43 2.05 6.17
C SER A 189 9.58 1.90 4.91
N ARG A 190 8.35 2.44 4.90
CA ARG A 190 7.44 2.37 3.73
C ARG A 190 7.97 3.13 2.51
N ARG A 191 8.63 4.28 2.74
CA ARG A 191 9.22 5.12 1.69
C ARG A 191 10.40 4.42 1.04
N LEU A 192 11.31 3.92 1.87
CA LEU A 192 12.47 3.15 1.42
C LEU A 192 12.04 1.90 0.67
N TRP A 193 11.07 1.14 1.18
CA TRP A 193 10.54 -0.03 0.48
C TRP A 193 9.95 0.28 -0.89
N THR A 194 9.29 1.43 -1.04
CA THR A 194 8.77 1.90 -2.32
C THR A 194 9.90 2.13 -3.31
N VAL A 195 10.96 2.81 -2.89
CA VAL A 195 12.14 3.09 -3.74
C VAL A 195 12.87 1.78 -4.09
N LEU A 196 13.15 0.92 -3.12
CA LEU A 196 13.81 -0.36 -3.34
C LEU A 196 13.05 -1.23 -4.34
N THR A 197 11.71 -1.32 -4.18
CA THR A 197 10.86 -2.07 -5.12
C THR A 197 10.94 -1.50 -6.54
N PHE A 198 10.95 -0.17 -6.68
CA PHE A 198 11.11 0.49 -7.98
C PHE A 198 12.48 0.24 -8.60
N LEU A 199 13.56 0.32 -7.82
CA LEU A 199 14.92 0.06 -8.30
C LEU A 199 15.07 -1.38 -8.78
N LEU A 200 14.57 -2.37 -8.04
CA LEU A 200 14.55 -3.77 -8.48
C LEU A 200 13.78 -3.94 -9.79
N TRP A 201 12.58 -3.35 -9.88
CA TRP A 201 11.78 -3.40 -11.11
C TRP A 201 12.55 -2.79 -12.28
N TYR A 202 13.20 -1.65 -12.09
CA TYR A 202 13.97 -1.00 -13.13
C TYR A 202 15.14 -1.87 -13.61
N GLN A 203 15.90 -2.45 -12.68
CA GLN A 203 17.01 -3.35 -13.01
C GLN A 203 16.56 -4.55 -13.83
N ILE A 204 15.43 -5.18 -13.44
CA ILE A 204 14.90 -6.37 -14.13
C ILE A 204 14.34 -6.01 -15.51
N PHE A 205 13.51 -4.97 -15.60
CA PHE A 205 12.68 -4.74 -16.80
C PHE A 205 13.25 -3.69 -17.76
N ILE A 206 14.07 -2.76 -17.28
CA ILE A 206 14.67 -1.70 -18.11
C ILE A 206 16.13 -2.02 -18.42
N GLU A 207 16.92 -2.35 -17.40
CA GLU A 207 18.33 -2.72 -17.59
C GLU A 207 18.51 -4.18 -18.02
N LYS A 208 17.45 -5.00 -17.95
CA LYS A 208 17.44 -6.42 -18.32
C LYS A 208 18.49 -7.24 -17.56
N LYS A 209 18.76 -6.88 -16.31
CA LYS A 209 19.63 -7.69 -15.44
C LYS A 209 18.97 -9.02 -15.12
N GLU A 210 19.78 -10.07 -15.08
CA GLU A 210 19.27 -11.38 -14.71
C GLU A 210 18.90 -11.40 -13.23
N PHE A 211 17.78 -12.07 -12.93
CA PHE A 211 17.28 -12.16 -11.56
C PHE A 211 18.31 -12.78 -10.60
N GLU A 212 19.11 -13.76 -11.04
CA GLU A 212 20.16 -14.38 -10.21
C GLU A 212 21.26 -13.41 -9.79
N GLN A 213 21.57 -12.41 -10.62
CA GLN A 213 22.54 -11.36 -10.29
C GLN A 213 21.99 -10.43 -9.20
N ILE A 214 20.68 -10.21 -9.19
CA ILE A 214 19.98 -9.37 -8.21
C ILE A 214 19.75 -10.15 -6.90
N LYS A 215 19.39 -11.43 -7.01
CA LYS A 215 19.09 -12.32 -5.90
C LYS A 215 20.30 -12.54 -5.00
N ARG A 216 21.51 -12.59 -5.54
CA ARG A 216 22.76 -12.76 -4.77
C ARG A 216 22.90 -11.75 -3.62
N LEU A 217 22.27 -10.59 -3.75
CA LEU A 217 22.33 -9.53 -2.77
C LEU A 217 21.27 -9.69 -1.66
N MET A 218 20.22 -10.50 -1.85
CA MET A 218 19.18 -10.73 -0.84
C MET A 218 19.64 -11.81 0.16
N PRO A 219 19.45 -11.62 1.47
CA PRO A 219 19.85 -12.59 2.50
C PRO A 219 18.91 -13.81 2.61
N ILE A 220 18.30 -14.27 1.50
CA ILE A 220 17.29 -15.35 1.47
C ILE A 220 17.64 -16.41 0.45
#